data_AF-A0AA37S8Y6-F1
#
_entry.id   AF-A0AA37S8Y6-F1
#
_cell.length_a   1.000
_cell.length_b   1.000
_cell.length_c   1.000
_cell.angle_alpha   90.00
_cell.angle_beta   90.00
_cell.angle_gamma   90.00
#
_symmetry.space_group_name_H-M   'P 1'
#
loop_
_entity.id
_entity.type
_entity.pdbx_description
1 polymer ?
#
loop_
_entity_poly.entity_id
_entity_poly.type
_entity_poly.pdbx_seq_one_letter_code
_entity_poly.pdbx_strand_id
1 'polypeptide(L)'
;MKSFKAWVPVSLFVLCVAPLANAGSLIQSRFSYLTNTPEIHYQVTTNSKSIVSATLLVVDVGDVAPAGFEVASAELISQSNRASTFTFSKPDNGWPIGEYKIVVKDDGRVIDSVVFNVIPASDAVTEMGDADSGNQPAYPSGTTNYSAGQQGMSGGVIAQGTGGQLTSDAANAYVDALIFVHAQMGQPRNFSAAERQTIVSNLANSYASLPFDTQTDLSQARQILNEYQSSWNYIGLQEQKDFAYSVLSIAYGERAAAQALGMNSGGGSSSGGGGSSYYSDGASYVSDGNCAIFSSEYGSVSSCD
;
A
#
# COMPACT_ATOMS: atom_id res chain seq x y z
N MET A 1 -32.11 16.54 71.01
CA MET A 1 -30.73 16.07 70.77
C MET A 1 -30.77 14.59 70.40
N LYS A 2 -30.22 14.22 69.22
CA LYS A 2 -29.75 12.87 68.80
C LYS A 2 -30.84 11.78 68.68
N SER A 3 -30.94 10.93 67.67
CA SER A 3 -30.02 10.49 66.61
C SER A 3 -30.85 9.76 65.54
N PHE A 4 -30.81 10.18 64.27
CA PHE A 4 -31.31 9.36 63.16
C PHE A 4 -30.19 8.44 62.68
N LYS A 5 -30.47 7.13 62.66
CA LYS A 5 -29.53 6.08 62.27
C LYS A 5 -29.63 5.92 60.74
N ALA A 6 -28.64 6.43 60.01
CA ALA A 6 -28.57 6.31 58.56
C ALA A 6 -28.19 4.89 58.16
N TRP A 7 -28.99 4.28 57.29
CA TRP A 7 -28.77 2.98 56.67
C TRP A 7 -28.09 3.24 55.31
N VAL A 8 -26.86 2.78 55.14
CA VAL A 8 -26.13 2.90 53.86
C VAL A 8 -26.32 1.58 53.10
N PRO A 9 -26.96 1.58 51.92
CA PRO A 9 -26.95 0.40 51.07
C PRO A 9 -25.55 0.23 50.47
N VAL A 10 -24.94 -0.93 50.73
CA VAL A 10 -23.72 -1.37 50.06
C VAL A 10 -24.09 -1.77 48.63
N SER A 11 -23.84 -0.88 47.67
CA SER A 11 -23.95 -1.20 46.25
C SER A 11 -22.81 -2.12 45.84
N LEU A 12 -23.17 -3.37 45.53
CA LEU A 12 -22.29 -4.36 44.95
C LEU A 12 -22.03 -3.99 43.47
N PHE A 13 -20.89 -3.33 43.19
CA PHE A 13 -20.42 -3.12 41.83
C PHE A 13 -19.91 -4.44 41.26
N VAL A 14 -20.70 -5.09 40.41
CA VAL A 14 -20.24 -6.21 39.58
C VAL A 14 -19.51 -5.60 38.37
N LEU A 15 -18.18 -5.64 38.37
CA LEU A 15 -17.39 -5.42 37.16
C LEU A 15 -17.64 -6.60 36.21
N CYS A 16 -18.51 -6.43 35.23
CA CYS A 16 -18.51 -7.28 34.05
C CYS A 16 -17.32 -6.87 33.18
N VAL A 17 -16.22 -7.62 33.26
CA VAL A 17 -15.14 -7.56 32.29
C VAL A 17 -15.64 -8.25 31.02
N ALA A 18 -16.15 -7.47 30.07
CA ALA A 18 -16.48 -8.00 28.75
C ALA A 18 -15.19 -8.42 28.03
N PRO A 19 -15.17 -9.58 27.34
CA PRO A 19 -14.04 -9.96 26.51
C PRO A 19 -13.88 -8.93 25.39
N LEU A 20 -12.71 -8.27 25.34
CA LEU A 20 -12.27 -7.50 24.18
C LEU A 20 -12.16 -8.46 23.01
N ALA A 21 -13.15 -8.42 22.11
CA ALA A 21 -13.07 -9.08 20.82
C ALA A 21 -11.87 -8.49 20.07
N ASN A 22 -10.93 -9.37 19.74
CA ASN A 22 -9.73 -9.06 18.98
C ASN A 22 -10.18 -8.70 17.55
N ALA A 23 -10.30 -7.40 17.26
CA ALA A 23 -10.51 -6.95 15.89
C ALA A 23 -9.22 -7.26 15.13
N GLY A 24 -9.27 -8.27 14.25
CA GLY A 24 -8.19 -8.52 13.32
C GLY A 24 -7.94 -7.23 12.54
N SER A 25 -6.77 -6.63 12.75
CA SER A 25 -6.30 -5.48 11.98
C SER A 25 -6.19 -5.97 10.54
N LEU A 26 -7.20 -5.68 9.72
CA LEU A 26 -7.07 -5.79 8.28
C LEU A 26 -5.91 -4.90 7.88
N ILE A 27 -4.96 -5.45 7.12
CA ILE A 27 -3.85 -4.70 6.54
C ILE A 27 -4.50 -3.61 5.69
N GLN A 28 -4.41 -2.38 6.17
CA GLN A 28 -5.08 -1.24 5.58
C GLN A 28 -4.27 -0.82 4.35
N SER A 29 -4.53 -1.45 3.20
CA SER A 29 -4.10 -0.90 1.91
C SER A 29 -4.62 0.53 1.85
N ARG A 30 -3.71 1.51 1.86
CA ARG A 30 -4.08 2.90 1.63
C ARG A 30 -4.57 3.00 0.20
N PHE A 31 -5.72 3.64 0.01
CA PHE A 31 -6.31 3.86 -1.31
C PHE A 31 -6.00 5.29 -1.76
N SER A 32 -5.93 5.50 -3.08
CA SER A 32 -5.81 6.82 -3.67
C SER A 32 -7.00 7.08 -4.62
N TYR A 33 -7.60 8.27 -4.51
CA TYR A 33 -8.69 8.74 -5.37
C TYR A 33 -8.24 9.98 -6.15
N LEU A 34 -8.89 10.26 -7.28
CA LEU A 34 -8.60 11.46 -8.07
C LEU A 34 -9.46 12.63 -7.60
N THR A 35 -9.00 13.87 -7.80
CA THR A 35 -9.78 15.09 -7.47
C THR A 35 -11.16 15.13 -8.13
N ASN A 36 -11.35 14.42 -9.25
CA ASN A 36 -12.61 14.34 -9.99
C ASN A 36 -13.46 13.10 -9.68
N THR A 37 -13.04 12.21 -8.78
CA THR A 37 -13.80 11.01 -8.38
C THR A 37 -15.21 11.40 -7.94
N PRO A 38 -16.29 10.90 -8.59
CA PRO A 38 -17.65 11.38 -8.30
C PRO A 38 -18.18 10.90 -6.94
N GLU A 39 -17.84 9.67 -6.55
CA GLU A 39 -18.28 9.04 -5.32
C GLU A 39 -17.17 8.17 -4.74
N ILE A 40 -17.05 8.17 -3.42
CA ILE A 40 -16.18 7.26 -2.66
C ILE A 40 -17.08 6.25 -1.97
N HIS A 41 -16.88 4.96 -2.26
CA HIS A 41 -17.60 3.87 -1.63
C HIS A 41 -16.73 3.17 -0.60
N TYR A 42 -17.27 2.97 0.60
CA TYR A 42 -16.59 2.27 1.68
C TYR A 42 -17.49 1.18 2.26
N GLN A 43 -16.99 -0.05 2.36
CA GLN A 43 -17.74 -1.19 2.86
C GLN A 43 -17.26 -1.60 4.24
N VAL A 44 -18.20 -1.84 5.16
CA VAL A 44 -17.92 -2.41 6.48
C VAL A 44 -18.87 -3.57 6.74
N THR A 45 -18.40 -4.61 7.43
CA THR A 45 -19.26 -5.71 7.91
C THR A 45 -19.33 -5.65 9.43
N THR A 46 -20.54 -5.62 9.98
CA THR A 46 -20.77 -5.67 11.43
C THR A 46 -21.33 -7.04 11.84
N ASN A 47 -20.99 -7.48 13.05
CA ASN A 47 -21.46 -8.77 13.57
C ASN A 47 -22.88 -8.70 14.17
N SER A 48 -23.40 -7.49 14.37
CA SER A 48 -24.74 -7.23 14.89
C SER A 48 -25.50 -6.23 14.02
N LYS A 49 -26.83 -6.28 14.12
CA LYS A 49 -27.72 -5.24 13.59
C LYS A 49 -27.66 -4.04 14.51
N SER A 50 -27.19 -2.91 14.02
CA SER A 50 -27.02 -1.68 14.79
C SER A 50 -27.07 -0.44 13.89
N ILE A 51 -27.08 0.74 14.49
CA ILE A 51 -26.90 1.99 13.74
C ILE A 51 -25.39 2.21 13.60
N VAL A 52 -24.94 2.27 12.36
CA VAL A 52 -23.54 2.49 12.02
C VAL A 52 -23.45 3.83 11.29
N SER A 53 -22.53 4.68 11.72
CA SER A 53 -22.24 5.95 11.07
C SER A 53 -20.82 5.94 10.50
N ALA A 54 -20.63 6.60 9.37
CA ALA A 54 -19.33 6.84 8.77
C ALA A 54 -19.15 8.34 8.55
N THR A 55 -18.01 8.86 8.99
CA THR A 55 -17.65 10.28 8.84
C THR A 55 -16.38 10.37 8.01
N LEU A 56 -16.42 11.15 6.94
CA LEU A 56 -15.27 11.53 6.15
C LEU A 56 -14.67 12.82 6.70
N LEU A 57 -13.43 12.72 7.18
CA LEU A 57 -12.70 13.79 7.83
C LEU A 57 -11.46 14.18 7.02
N VAL A 58 -11.16 15.47 6.98
CA VAL A 58 -9.87 15.99 6.52
C VAL A 58 -8.79 15.59 7.53
N VAL A 59 -7.68 15.05 7.05
CA VAL A 59 -6.45 14.90 7.84
C VAL A 59 -5.52 16.07 7.54
N ASP A 60 -5.17 16.26 6.27
CA ASP A 60 -4.36 17.39 5.79
C ASP A 60 -4.67 17.70 4.32
N VAL A 61 -5.15 18.91 4.03
CA VAL A 61 -5.40 19.42 2.66
C VAL A 61 -4.77 20.82 2.48
N GLY A 62 -3.74 21.14 3.27
CA GLY A 62 -3.14 22.47 3.32
C GLY A 62 -4.12 23.53 3.83
N ASP A 63 -4.15 24.69 3.18
CA ASP A 63 -4.92 25.86 3.62
C ASP A 63 -6.42 25.79 3.28
N VAL A 64 -6.89 24.69 2.66
CA VAL A 64 -8.29 24.57 2.21
C VAL A 64 -9.25 24.31 3.37
N ALA A 65 -8.85 23.48 4.34
CA ALA A 65 -9.65 23.15 5.50
C ALA A 65 -8.76 22.68 6.67
N PRO A 66 -9.12 23.00 7.94
CA PRO A 66 -8.37 22.52 9.08
C PRO A 66 -8.49 21.00 9.26
N ALA A 67 -7.48 20.38 9.88
CA ALA A 67 -7.52 18.97 10.26
C ALA A 67 -8.74 18.67 11.15
N GLY A 68 -9.42 17.54 10.87
CA GLY A 68 -10.65 17.12 11.54
C GLY A 68 -11.93 17.79 11.01
N PHE A 69 -11.85 18.63 9.97
CA PHE A 69 -13.03 19.14 9.29
C PHE A 69 -13.87 17.99 8.72
N GLU A 70 -15.16 17.98 9.03
CA GLU A 70 -16.11 17.00 8.51
C GLU A 70 -16.54 17.39 7.10
N VAL A 71 -16.15 16.57 6.12
CA VAL A 71 -16.52 16.77 4.72
C VAL A 71 -17.93 16.24 4.48
N ALA A 72 -18.22 15.06 5.01
CA ALA A 72 -19.51 14.41 4.88
C ALA A 72 -19.69 13.34 5.97
N SER A 73 -20.94 13.06 6.31
CA SER A 73 -21.32 11.93 7.17
C SER A 73 -22.54 11.21 6.63
N ALA A 74 -22.62 9.91 6.93
CA ALA A 74 -23.74 9.06 6.56
C ALA A 74 -24.03 8.07 7.69
N GLU A 75 -25.31 7.73 7.87
CA GLU A 75 -25.77 6.73 8.83
C GLU A 75 -26.61 5.68 8.12
N LEU A 76 -26.49 4.42 8.55
CA LEU A 76 -27.31 3.32 8.07
C LEU A 76 -27.60 2.32 9.19
N ILE A 77 -28.63 1.50 8.98
CA ILE A 77 -28.92 0.36 9.84
C ILE A 77 -28.22 -0.86 9.23
N SER A 78 -27.18 -1.35 9.91
CA SER A 78 -26.42 -2.52 9.46
C SER A 78 -27.22 -3.82 9.60
N GLN A 79 -26.83 -4.84 8.85
CA GLN A 79 -27.34 -6.20 9.03
C GLN A 79 -26.20 -7.08 9.55
N SER A 80 -26.50 -7.94 10.54
CA SER A 80 -25.53 -8.87 11.12
C SER A 80 -24.91 -9.74 10.02
N ASN A 81 -23.57 -9.75 9.96
CA ASN A 81 -22.75 -10.51 9.02
C ASN A 81 -23.03 -10.18 7.53
N ARG A 82 -23.43 -8.95 7.23
CA ARG A 82 -23.54 -8.46 5.84
C ARG A 82 -22.79 -7.16 5.66
N ALA A 83 -22.12 -7.02 4.52
CA ALA A 83 -21.48 -5.78 4.14
C ALA A 83 -22.53 -4.66 4.00
N SER A 84 -22.23 -3.52 4.61
CA SER A 84 -22.95 -2.26 4.47
C SER A 84 -22.05 -1.29 3.72
N THR A 85 -22.60 -0.56 2.76
CA THR A 85 -21.84 0.38 1.93
C THR A 85 -22.20 1.81 2.31
N PHE A 86 -21.19 2.61 2.63
CA PHE A 86 -21.27 4.06 2.72
C PHE A 86 -20.84 4.67 1.39
N THR A 87 -21.55 5.72 0.96
CA THR A 87 -21.23 6.48 -0.25
C THR A 87 -21.06 7.94 0.14
N PHE A 88 -19.91 8.52 -0.22
CA PHE A 88 -19.62 9.94 -0.06
C PHE A 88 -19.56 10.59 -1.43
N SER A 89 -20.48 11.52 -1.71
CA SER A 89 -20.50 12.26 -2.96
C SER A 89 -19.45 13.38 -2.98
N LYS A 90 -18.90 13.64 -4.15
CA LYS A 90 -17.95 14.72 -4.38
C LYS A 90 -18.54 16.08 -3.97
N PRO A 91 -17.80 16.92 -3.23
CA PRO A 91 -18.20 18.31 -2.98
C PRO A 91 -18.33 19.12 -4.27
N ASP A 92 -19.08 20.22 -4.25
CA ASP A 92 -19.30 21.08 -5.44
C ASP A 92 -17.98 21.57 -6.06
N ASN A 93 -16.97 21.84 -5.22
CA ASN A 93 -15.65 22.31 -5.64
C ASN A 93 -14.65 21.16 -5.93
N GLY A 94 -15.12 19.92 -6.02
CA GLY A 94 -14.26 18.74 -6.13
C GLY A 94 -13.67 18.33 -4.77
N TRP A 95 -12.87 17.27 -4.80
CA TRP A 95 -12.09 16.85 -3.63
C TRP A 95 -10.79 17.67 -3.57
N PRO A 96 -10.53 18.44 -2.50
CA PRO A 96 -9.21 19.03 -2.28
C PRO A 96 -8.12 17.95 -2.28
N ILE A 97 -6.97 18.24 -2.89
CA ILE A 97 -5.81 17.33 -2.84
C ILE A 97 -5.32 17.25 -1.40
N GLY A 98 -5.06 16.04 -0.91
CA GLY A 98 -4.56 15.81 0.43
C GLY A 98 -4.97 14.47 1.04
N GLU A 99 -4.72 14.33 2.33
CA GLU A 99 -5.00 13.13 3.12
C GLU A 99 -6.36 13.26 3.82
N TYR A 100 -7.14 12.18 3.73
CA TYR A 100 -8.48 12.06 4.30
C TYR A 100 -8.58 10.80 5.15
N LYS A 101 -9.58 10.77 6.02
CA LYS A 101 -9.87 9.63 6.88
C LYS A 101 -11.36 9.37 6.97
N ILE A 102 -11.77 8.13 6.73
CA ILE A 102 -13.10 7.64 7.09
C ILE A 102 -13.02 7.08 8.50
N VAL A 103 -13.95 7.49 9.36
CA VAL A 103 -14.13 6.95 10.71
C VAL A 103 -15.50 6.32 10.77
N VAL A 104 -15.56 5.01 11.01
CA VAL A 104 -16.81 4.28 11.15
C VAL A 104 -17.08 4.00 12.63
N LYS A 105 -18.29 4.32 13.07
CA LYS A 105 -18.76 4.12 14.43
C LYS A 105 -19.97 3.20 14.45
N ASP A 106 -20.01 2.31 15.42
CA ASP A 106 -21.16 1.46 15.76
C ASP A 106 -21.65 1.86 17.14
N ASP A 107 -22.89 2.35 17.24
CA ASP A 107 -23.48 2.89 18.47
C ASP A 107 -22.57 3.92 19.18
N GLY A 108 -21.97 4.80 18.37
CA GLY A 108 -21.04 5.85 18.82
C GLY A 108 -19.60 5.39 19.10
N ARG A 109 -19.31 4.09 19.09
CA ARG A 109 -17.95 3.55 19.28
C ARG A 109 -17.25 3.37 17.95
N VAL A 110 -16.05 3.90 17.79
CA VAL A 110 -15.23 3.67 16.58
C VAL A 110 -14.93 2.18 16.42
N ILE A 111 -15.32 1.61 15.29
CA ILE A 111 -15.09 0.19 14.93
C ILE A 111 -14.14 0.02 13.75
N ASP A 112 -13.99 1.04 12.92
CA ASP A 112 -13.06 1.02 11.80
C ASP A 112 -12.57 2.44 11.48
N SER A 113 -11.37 2.54 10.92
CA SER A 113 -10.85 3.78 10.39
C SER A 113 -9.88 3.53 9.26
N VAL A 114 -10.11 4.18 8.11
CA VAL A 114 -9.23 4.11 6.95
C VAL A 114 -8.77 5.50 6.55
N VAL A 115 -7.50 5.61 6.22
CA VAL A 115 -6.83 6.80 5.68
C VAL A 115 -6.55 6.56 4.21
N PHE A 116 -6.79 7.59 3.40
CA PHE A 116 -6.62 7.55 1.95
C PHE A 116 -6.18 8.93 1.43
N ASN A 117 -5.64 8.97 0.21
CA ASN A 117 -5.21 10.21 -0.42
C ASN A 117 -6.13 10.60 -1.58
N VAL A 118 -6.34 11.91 -1.75
CA VAL A 118 -6.86 12.48 -2.98
C VAL A 118 -5.70 13.11 -3.72
N ILE A 119 -5.44 12.62 -4.94
CA ILE A 119 -4.38 13.10 -5.82
C ILE A 119 -4.99 13.82 -7.03
N PRO A 120 -4.24 14.70 -7.72
CA PRO A 120 -4.73 15.35 -8.93
C PRO A 120 -5.27 14.32 -9.92
N ALA A 121 -6.46 14.54 -10.47
CA ALA A 121 -6.80 13.94 -11.74
C ALA A 121 -5.72 14.40 -12.73
N SER A 122 -4.89 13.48 -13.22
CA SER A 122 -3.98 13.81 -14.31
C SER A 122 -4.85 14.32 -15.45
N ASP A 123 -4.78 15.61 -15.76
CA ASP A 123 -5.42 16.13 -16.96
C ASP A 123 -4.85 15.32 -18.12
N ALA A 124 -5.69 14.45 -18.67
CA ALA A 124 -5.35 13.68 -19.85
C ALA A 124 -5.07 14.70 -20.94
N VAL A 125 -3.78 14.93 -21.17
CA VAL A 125 -3.15 15.41 -22.40
C VAL A 125 -4.15 16.09 -23.34
N THR A 126 -4.38 17.39 -23.13
CA THR A 126 -4.85 18.24 -24.22
C THR A 126 -3.64 18.47 -25.13
N GLU A 127 -3.32 17.47 -25.95
CA GLU A 127 -2.48 17.65 -27.13
C GLU A 127 -3.25 18.51 -28.13
N MET A 128 -2.93 19.80 -28.19
CA MET A 128 -2.54 20.53 -29.41
C MET A 128 -2.48 22.02 -29.11
N GLY A 129 -1.26 22.55 -29.03
CA GLY A 129 -0.98 23.98 -28.99
C GLY A 129 0.51 24.21 -29.20
N ASP A 130 0.86 24.63 -30.41
CA ASP A 130 2.20 24.93 -30.90
C ASP A 130 3.07 25.78 -29.96
N ALA A 131 4.36 25.40 -29.92
CA ALA A 131 5.60 26.16 -29.71
C ALA A 131 5.56 27.51 -28.96
N ASP A 132 6.33 27.63 -27.86
CA ASP A 132 7.46 28.59 -27.81
C ASP A 132 8.43 28.28 -26.64
N SER A 133 9.69 28.61 -26.86
CA SER A 133 10.90 28.32 -26.08
C SER A 133 11.18 29.37 -25.00
N GLY A 134 11.57 28.96 -23.78
CA GLY A 134 12.39 29.82 -22.92
C GLY A 134 12.41 29.58 -21.40
N ASN A 135 13.40 28.81 -20.95
CA ASN A 135 14.27 29.07 -19.77
C ASN A 135 13.68 29.05 -18.33
N GLN A 136 13.81 27.91 -17.63
CA GLN A 136 13.77 27.82 -16.15
C GLN A 136 14.92 26.93 -15.61
N PRO A 137 15.45 27.19 -14.40
CA PRO A 137 16.71 26.60 -13.91
C PRO A 137 16.56 25.14 -13.46
N ALA A 138 17.60 24.36 -13.75
CA ALA A 138 17.64 22.90 -13.69
C ALA A 138 17.75 22.32 -12.27
N TYR A 139 16.73 21.57 -11.87
CA TYR A 139 16.94 20.38 -11.03
C TYR A 139 17.29 19.21 -11.97
N PRO A 140 18.15 18.26 -11.58
CA PRO A 140 18.40 17.05 -12.36
C PRO A 140 17.20 16.12 -12.22
N SER A 141 16.06 16.53 -12.78
CA SER A 141 15.07 15.61 -13.30
C SER A 141 15.82 14.80 -14.33
N GLY A 142 16.23 13.58 -13.97
CA GLY A 142 16.58 12.57 -14.95
C GLY A 142 15.33 12.26 -15.76
N THR A 143 14.98 13.14 -16.69
CA THR A 143 14.22 12.80 -17.88
C THR A 143 15.11 11.87 -18.67
N THR A 144 15.16 10.61 -18.23
CA THR A 144 15.21 9.53 -19.20
C THR A 144 14.03 9.79 -20.12
N ASN A 145 14.35 10.37 -21.28
CA ASN A 145 13.56 10.27 -22.50
C ASN A 145 13.36 8.78 -22.75
N TYR A 146 12.43 8.17 -22.03
CA TYR A 146 11.73 6.98 -22.49
C TYR A 146 10.88 7.50 -23.64
N SER A 147 11.48 7.50 -24.83
CA SER A 147 10.76 7.72 -26.07
C SER A 147 9.49 6.88 -26.03
N ALA A 148 8.34 7.56 -25.92
CA ALA A 148 7.00 7.01 -26.03
C ALA A 148 6.71 6.54 -27.47
N GLY A 149 7.64 5.76 -28.05
CA GLY A 149 7.62 5.23 -29.41
C GLY A 149 7.32 3.74 -29.48
N GLN A 150 6.89 3.12 -28.37
CA GLN A 150 6.31 1.76 -28.39
C GLN A 150 5.03 1.69 -27.54
N GLN A 151 4.11 2.62 -27.77
CA GLN A 151 2.69 2.38 -27.53
C GLN A 151 2.20 1.39 -28.59
N GLY A 152 2.17 0.09 -28.28
CA GLY A 152 1.68 -0.89 -29.25
C GLY A 152 1.77 -2.37 -28.88
N MET A 153 2.61 -2.76 -27.91
CA MET A 153 2.55 -4.12 -27.36
C MET A 153 1.68 -4.13 -26.12
N SER A 154 0.36 -4.14 -26.34
CA SER A 154 -0.62 -4.44 -25.31
C SER A 154 -0.27 -5.79 -24.65
N GLY A 155 0.31 -5.70 -23.45
CA GLY A 155 -0.04 -6.54 -22.30
C GLY A 155 -0.17 -8.04 -22.54
N GLY A 156 0.67 -8.65 -23.37
CA GLY A 156 0.71 -10.09 -23.50
C GLY A 156 0.96 -10.72 -22.12
N VAL A 157 0.14 -11.70 -21.74
CA VAL A 157 0.37 -12.51 -20.55
C VAL A 157 1.64 -13.33 -20.78
N ILE A 158 2.65 -13.15 -19.93
CA ILE A 158 3.94 -13.84 -20.03
C ILE A 158 4.10 -14.95 -19.00
N ALA A 159 3.32 -14.91 -17.91
CA ALA A 159 3.20 -16.00 -16.94
C ALA A 159 1.84 -15.95 -16.25
N GLN A 160 1.40 -17.08 -15.70
CA GLN A 160 0.15 -17.19 -14.94
C GLN A 160 0.38 -18.07 -13.71
N GLY A 161 -0.25 -17.68 -12.60
CA GLY A 161 -0.21 -18.40 -11.33
C GLY A 161 -1.55 -18.27 -10.59
N THR A 162 -1.60 -18.75 -9.35
CA THR A 162 -2.80 -18.70 -8.51
C THR A 162 -3.19 -17.28 -8.11
N GLY A 163 -2.23 -16.35 -8.00
CA GLY A 163 -2.46 -14.97 -7.60
C GLY A 163 -2.76 -14.00 -8.75
N GLY A 164 -2.76 -14.45 -10.01
CA GLY A 164 -3.12 -13.63 -11.16
C GLY A 164 -2.32 -13.95 -12.43
N GLN A 165 -2.38 -13.03 -13.40
CA GLN A 165 -1.60 -13.10 -14.64
C GLN A 165 -0.51 -12.03 -14.62
N LEU A 166 0.74 -12.44 -14.85
CA LEU A 166 1.84 -11.52 -15.08
C LEU A 166 1.83 -11.10 -16.54
N THR A 167 1.52 -9.84 -16.80
CA THR A 167 1.61 -9.26 -18.15
C THR A 167 3.00 -8.68 -18.39
N SER A 168 3.38 -8.51 -19.65
CA SER A 168 4.62 -7.81 -20.03
C SER A 168 4.67 -6.39 -19.43
N ASP A 169 3.55 -5.66 -19.39
CA ASP A 169 3.51 -4.32 -18.78
C ASP A 169 3.76 -4.38 -17.27
N ALA A 170 3.10 -5.29 -16.56
CA ALA A 170 3.28 -5.43 -15.11
C ALA A 170 4.72 -5.85 -14.76
N ALA A 171 5.33 -6.76 -15.53
CA ALA A 171 6.71 -7.15 -15.33
C ALA A 171 7.69 -5.98 -15.61
N ASN A 172 7.45 -5.18 -16.64
CA ASN A 172 8.24 -3.96 -16.88
C ASN A 172 8.05 -2.92 -15.77
N ALA A 173 6.83 -2.76 -15.25
CA ALA A 173 6.54 -1.88 -14.12
C ALA A 173 7.29 -2.31 -12.85
N TYR A 174 7.43 -3.61 -12.61
CA TYR A 174 8.28 -4.09 -11.52
C TYR A 174 9.74 -3.67 -11.69
N VAL A 175 10.28 -3.73 -12.91
CA VAL A 175 11.64 -3.24 -13.19
C VAL A 175 11.75 -1.72 -13.00
N ASP A 176 10.72 -0.96 -13.38
CA ASP A 176 10.64 0.48 -13.13
C ASP A 176 10.60 0.79 -11.62
N ALA A 177 9.90 -0.04 -10.84
CA ALA A 177 9.88 0.07 -9.38
C ALA A 177 11.27 -0.16 -8.78
N LEU A 178 12.04 -1.13 -9.30
CA LEU A 178 13.43 -1.33 -8.88
C LEU A 178 14.30 -0.09 -9.15
N ILE A 179 14.18 0.51 -10.34
CA ILE A 179 14.92 1.75 -10.70
C ILE A 179 14.55 2.86 -9.72
N PHE A 180 13.25 3.03 -9.49
CA PHE A 180 12.69 4.04 -8.61
C PHE A 180 13.22 3.88 -7.17
N VAL A 181 13.08 2.70 -6.57
CA VAL A 181 13.54 2.42 -5.20
C VAL A 181 15.05 2.66 -5.07
N HIS A 182 15.85 2.22 -6.04
CA HIS A 182 17.30 2.47 -6.06
C HIS A 182 17.64 3.96 -6.09
N ALA A 183 16.93 4.76 -6.89
CA ALA A 183 17.09 6.21 -6.91
C ALA A 183 16.75 6.84 -5.55
N GLN A 184 15.68 6.39 -4.89
CA GLN A 184 15.25 6.91 -3.58
C GLN A 184 16.23 6.56 -2.45
N MET A 185 16.96 5.45 -2.57
CA MET A 185 18.03 5.08 -1.64
C MET A 185 19.36 5.81 -1.91
N GLY A 186 19.40 6.76 -2.86
CA GLY A 186 20.63 7.46 -3.25
C GLY A 186 21.61 6.61 -4.06
N GLN A 187 21.14 5.48 -4.62
CA GLN A 187 21.92 4.57 -5.45
C GLN A 187 21.26 4.41 -6.83
N PRO A 188 21.10 5.48 -7.62
CA PRO A 188 20.38 5.42 -8.89
C PRO A 188 21.00 4.37 -9.81
N ARG A 189 20.19 3.40 -10.21
CA ARG A 189 20.58 2.32 -11.13
C ARG A 189 19.71 2.39 -12.37
N ASN A 190 20.34 2.42 -13.54
CA ASN A 190 19.66 2.27 -14.82
C ASN A 190 19.93 0.85 -15.34
N PHE A 191 18.89 0.19 -15.86
CA PHE A 191 19.02 -1.10 -16.53
C PHE A 191 18.99 -0.88 -18.04
N SER A 192 19.96 -1.45 -18.75
CA SER A 192 19.94 -1.53 -20.22
C SER A 192 18.74 -2.36 -20.71
N ALA A 193 18.36 -2.21 -21.98
CA ALA A 193 17.26 -2.98 -22.56
C ALA A 193 17.46 -4.50 -22.42
N ALA A 194 18.70 -4.99 -22.55
CA ALA A 194 19.05 -6.40 -22.38
C ALA A 194 18.91 -6.87 -20.91
N GLU A 195 19.34 -6.06 -19.95
CA GLU A 195 19.17 -6.35 -18.52
C GLU A 195 17.69 -6.37 -18.13
N ARG A 196 16.89 -5.40 -18.62
CA ARG A 196 15.44 -5.37 -18.37
C ARG A 196 14.78 -6.65 -18.88
N GLN A 197 15.11 -7.08 -20.10
CA GLN A 197 14.58 -8.33 -20.65
C GLN A 197 14.99 -9.57 -19.84
N THR A 198 16.22 -9.58 -19.32
CA THR A 198 16.72 -10.66 -18.45
C THR A 198 15.92 -10.73 -17.15
N ILE A 199 15.69 -9.58 -16.50
CA ILE A 199 14.89 -9.52 -15.27
C ILE A 199 13.45 -9.96 -15.52
N VAL A 200 12.81 -9.47 -16.59
CA VAL A 200 11.45 -9.85 -16.97
C VAL A 200 11.34 -11.36 -17.25
N SER A 201 12.31 -11.93 -17.97
CA SER A 201 12.34 -13.38 -18.24
C SER A 201 12.49 -14.20 -16.97
N ASN A 202 13.37 -13.78 -16.05
CA ASN A 202 13.56 -14.47 -14.77
C ASN A 202 12.31 -14.39 -13.90
N LEU A 203 11.69 -13.21 -13.83
CA LEU A 203 10.45 -12.99 -13.10
C LEU A 203 9.34 -13.91 -13.64
N ALA A 204 9.13 -13.94 -14.95
CA ALA A 204 8.14 -14.80 -15.60
C ALA A 204 8.36 -16.29 -15.31
N ASN A 205 9.62 -16.75 -15.36
CA ASN A 205 9.97 -18.14 -15.08
C ASN A 205 9.69 -18.54 -13.61
N SER A 206 9.90 -17.62 -12.67
CA SER A 206 9.64 -17.85 -11.24
C SER A 206 8.21 -17.55 -10.78
N TYR A 207 7.42 -16.85 -11.60
CA TYR A 207 6.15 -16.23 -11.16
C TYR A 207 5.18 -17.21 -10.51
N ALA A 208 4.98 -18.38 -11.12
CA ALA A 208 4.04 -19.39 -10.61
C ALA A 208 4.46 -20.02 -9.27
N SER A 209 5.74 -19.95 -8.89
CA SER A 209 6.25 -20.47 -7.61
C SER A 209 6.31 -19.42 -6.51
N LEU A 210 6.04 -18.15 -6.82
CA LEU A 210 6.01 -17.09 -5.82
C LEU A 210 4.81 -17.26 -4.86
N PRO A 211 4.85 -16.72 -3.63
CA PRO A 211 3.69 -16.67 -2.76
C PRO A 211 2.48 -16.01 -3.42
N PHE A 212 1.27 -16.42 -3.05
CA PHE A 212 0.02 -15.91 -3.63
C PHE A 212 -0.04 -14.38 -3.61
N ASP A 213 0.24 -13.76 -2.47
CA ASP A 213 0.20 -12.30 -2.32
C ASP A 213 1.22 -11.60 -3.23
N THR A 214 2.44 -12.14 -3.34
CA THR A 214 3.47 -11.63 -4.26
C THR A 214 3.05 -11.74 -5.72
N GLN A 215 2.38 -12.83 -6.11
CA GLN A 215 1.81 -12.96 -7.46
C GLN A 215 0.75 -11.88 -7.72
N THR A 216 -0.14 -11.64 -6.74
CA THR A 216 -1.16 -10.59 -6.84
C THR A 216 -0.54 -9.21 -6.98
N ASP A 217 0.43 -8.85 -6.12
CA ASP A 217 1.12 -7.57 -6.19
C ASP A 217 1.84 -7.38 -7.54
N LEU A 218 2.55 -8.41 -8.01
CA LEU A 218 3.23 -8.37 -9.30
C LEU A 218 2.27 -8.24 -10.48
N SER A 219 1.08 -8.85 -10.41
CA SER A 219 0.05 -8.69 -11.45
C SER A 219 -0.48 -7.25 -11.52
N GLN A 220 -0.37 -6.49 -10.42
CA GLN A 220 -0.81 -5.10 -10.27
C GLN A 220 0.35 -4.09 -10.23
N ALA A 221 1.58 -4.52 -10.52
CA ALA A 221 2.79 -3.74 -10.28
C ALA A 221 2.77 -2.34 -10.91
N ARG A 222 2.14 -2.17 -12.08
CA ARG A 222 1.98 -0.85 -12.72
C ARG A 222 1.14 0.10 -11.89
N GLN A 223 0.01 -0.36 -11.37
CA GLN A 223 -0.87 0.46 -10.53
C GLN A 223 -0.16 0.82 -9.23
N ILE A 224 0.46 -0.16 -8.57
CA ILE A 224 1.20 0.04 -7.31
C ILE A 224 2.32 1.06 -7.53
N LEU A 225 3.14 0.90 -8.57
CA LEU A 225 4.23 1.84 -8.85
C LEU A 225 3.71 3.27 -9.07
N ASN A 226 2.67 3.44 -9.88
CA ASN A 226 2.10 4.76 -10.17
C ASN A 226 1.61 5.44 -8.87
N GLU A 227 0.96 4.67 -7.99
CA GLU A 227 0.53 5.16 -6.68
C GLU A 227 1.73 5.64 -5.86
N TYR A 228 2.74 4.79 -5.65
CA TYR A 228 3.92 5.15 -4.86
C TYR A 228 4.73 6.29 -5.46
N GLN A 229 4.85 6.40 -6.79
CA GLN A 229 5.53 7.53 -7.43
C GLN A 229 4.80 8.85 -7.17
N SER A 230 3.46 8.83 -7.20
CA SER A 230 2.64 10.03 -6.97
C SER A 230 2.61 10.45 -5.50
N SER A 231 2.64 9.48 -4.58
CA SER A 231 2.49 9.70 -3.14
C SER A 231 3.82 9.72 -2.38
N TRP A 232 4.95 9.42 -3.03
CA TRP A 232 6.24 9.16 -2.38
C TRP A 232 6.63 10.18 -1.31
N ASN A 233 6.50 11.47 -1.63
CA ASN A 233 6.91 12.56 -0.74
C ASN A 233 5.92 12.83 0.40
N TYR A 234 4.75 12.21 0.36
CA TYR A 234 3.65 12.40 1.31
C TYR A 234 3.46 11.19 2.24
N ILE A 235 3.94 10.01 1.85
CA ILE A 235 3.91 8.81 2.70
C ILE A 235 5.01 8.84 3.75
N GLY A 236 4.75 8.19 4.89
CA GLY A 236 5.69 8.11 6.00
C GLY A 236 6.94 7.29 5.64
N LEU A 237 8.07 7.57 6.30
CA LEU A 237 9.34 6.86 6.07
C LEU A 237 9.23 5.34 6.23
N GLN A 238 8.37 4.87 7.15
CA GLN A 238 8.15 3.44 7.32
C GLN A 238 7.48 2.81 6.09
N GLU A 239 6.48 3.48 5.52
CA GLU A 239 5.77 3.01 4.33
C GLU A 239 6.66 3.02 3.08
N GLN A 240 7.49 4.06 2.92
CA GLN A 240 8.54 4.09 1.89
C GLN A 240 9.48 2.88 2.00
N LYS A 241 9.87 2.54 3.23
CA LYS A 241 10.72 1.38 3.53
C LYS A 241 10.03 0.06 3.26
N ASP A 242 8.75 -0.07 3.58
CA ASP A 242 7.97 -1.29 3.36
C ASP A 242 7.82 -1.57 1.85
N PHE A 243 7.54 -0.53 1.05
CA PHE A 243 7.53 -0.65 -0.41
C PHE A 243 8.90 -0.97 -1.00
N ALA A 244 9.94 -0.27 -0.54
CA ALA A 244 11.29 -0.57 -0.97
C ALA A 244 11.67 -2.01 -0.63
N TYR A 245 11.26 -2.50 0.54
CA TYR A 245 11.54 -3.86 0.99
C TYR A 245 10.86 -4.89 0.10
N SER A 246 9.57 -4.72 -0.22
CA SER A 246 8.82 -5.65 -1.07
C SER A 246 9.39 -5.74 -2.49
N VAL A 247 9.80 -4.60 -3.06
CA VAL A 247 10.41 -4.56 -4.39
C VAL A 247 11.80 -5.23 -4.38
N LEU A 248 12.64 -4.90 -3.38
CA LEU A 248 14.01 -5.41 -3.28
C LEU A 248 14.07 -6.89 -2.89
N SER A 249 13.13 -7.39 -2.09
CA SER A 249 13.13 -8.79 -1.62
C SER A 249 12.91 -9.76 -2.77
N ILE A 250 12.07 -9.41 -3.74
CA ILE A 250 11.85 -10.21 -4.96
C ILE A 250 13.12 -10.27 -5.82
N ALA A 251 13.89 -9.18 -5.92
CA ALA A 251 15.08 -9.11 -6.77
C ALA A 251 16.36 -9.67 -6.12
N TYR A 252 16.54 -9.43 -4.81
CA TYR A 252 17.80 -9.67 -4.12
C TYR A 252 17.67 -10.66 -2.95
N GLY A 253 16.45 -11.08 -2.61
CA GLY A 253 16.14 -11.82 -1.39
C GLY A 253 15.94 -10.92 -0.18
N GLU A 254 15.20 -11.43 0.80
CA GLU A 254 14.79 -10.70 2.01
C GLU A 254 15.97 -10.16 2.83
N ARG A 255 17.01 -10.97 3.03
CA ARG A 255 18.18 -10.59 3.84
C ARG A 255 18.93 -9.41 3.22
N ALA A 256 19.10 -9.42 1.89
CA ALA A 256 19.75 -8.34 1.17
C ALA A 256 18.90 -7.07 1.17
N ALA A 257 17.58 -7.21 0.98
CA ALA A 257 16.64 -6.09 1.07
C ALA A 257 16.64 -5.43 2.46
N ALA A 258 16.56 -6.23 3.53
CA ALA A 258 16.61 -5.73 4.91
C ALA A 258 17.94 -5.02 5.23
N GLN A 259 19.05 -5.55 4.72
CA GLN A 259 20.37 -4.93 4.89
C GLN A 259 20.46 -3.60 4.11
N ALA A 260 19.99 -3.57 2.86
CA ALA A 260 19.99 -2.36 2.04
C ALA A 260 19.19 -1.21 2.68
N LEU A 261 18.08 -1.54 3.37
CA LEU A 261 17.22 -0.57 4.03
C LEU A 261 17.62 -0.24 5.47
N GLY A 262 18.74 -0.81 5.95
CA GLY A 262 19.21 -0.63 7.33
C GLY A 262 18.27 -1.20 8.40
N MET A 263 17.33 -2.07 8.01
CA MET A 263 16.38 -2.72 8.92
C MET A 263 17.07 -3.75 9.82
N ASN A 264 18.18 -4.32 9.38
CA ASN A 264 18.87 -5.42 10.06
C ASN A 264 20.03 -4.98 10.99
N SER A 265 20.02 -3.73 11.46
CA SER A 265 21.13 -3.19 12.28
C SER A 265 21.11 -3.64 13.75
N GLY A 266 20.08 -4.38 14.18
CA GLY A 266 19.99 -4.95 15.53
C GLY A 266 20.72 -6.29 15.65
N GLY A 267 22.06 -6.27 15.68
CA GLY A 267 22.90 -7.41 16.04
C GLY A 267 22.71 -7.82 17.51
N GLY A 268 21.56 -8.41 17.83
CA GLY A 268 21.28 -9.08 19.08
C GLY A 268 20.99 -10.54 18.78
N SER A 269 21.90 -11.42 19.18
CA SER A 269 21.68 -12.87 19.21
C SER A 269 20.56 -13.20 20.22
N SER A 270 19.31 -12.96 19.84
CA SER A 270 18.15 -13.28 20.67
C SER A 270 17.53 -14.58 20.20
N SER A 271 18.14 -15.66 20.67
CA SER A 271 17.44 -16.92 20.91
C SER A 271 16.25 -16.63 21.82
N GLY A 272 15.03 -16.86 21.33
CA GLY A 272 13.85 -17.02 22.19
C GLY A 272 12.69 -16.07 21.90
N GLY A 273 11.69 -16.62 21.20
CA GLY A 273 10.29 -16.43 21.56
C GLY A 273 9.55 -15.22 20.98
N GLY A 274 8.71 -15.49 19.98
CA GLY A 274 7.47 -14.74 19.77
C GLY A 274 7.56 -13.47 18.95
N GLY A 275 7.94 -13.57 17.66
CA GLY A 275 7.81 -12.49 16.69
C GLY A 275 6.67 -12.78 15.72
N SER A 276 5.74 -11.84 15.59
CA SER A 276 4.64 -11.83 14.62
C SER A 276 5.17 -12.16 13.21
N SER A 277 4.58 -13.17 12.56
CA SER A 277 5.01 -13.68 11.26
C SER A 277 4.73 -12.65 10.15
N TYR A 278 5.70 -11.80 9.87
CA TYR A 278 5.82 -11.20 8.54
C TYR A 278 6.52 -12.24 7.68
N TYR A 279 5.74 -12.95 6.87
CA TYR A 279 6.16 -13.92 5.85
C TYR A 279 7.22 -14.93 6.31
N SER A 280 6.80 -16.01 6.96
CA SER A 280 7.65 -17.20 7.10
C SER A 280 6.88 -18.45 6.71
N ASP A 281 6.79 -18.68 5.39
CA ASP A 281 6.66 -20.02 4.83
C ASP A 281 7.66 -20.13 3.66
N GLY A 282 8.90 -20.51 4.02
CA GLY A 282 9.56 -21.63 3.33
C GLY A 282 10.37 -21.44 2.05
N ALA A 283 10.83 -20.24 1.67
CA ALA A 283 11.86 -20.11 0.62
C ALA A 283 13.02 -19.22 1.07
N SER A 284 14.09 -19.81 1.62
CA SER A 284 15.30 -19.08 1.98
C SER A 284 16.14 -18.82 0.72
N TYR A 285 16.14 -17.57 0.24
CA TYR A 285 17.05 -17.12 -0.81
C TYR A 285 18.41 -16.79 -0.18
N VAL A 286 19.38 -17.71 -0.33
CA VAL A 286 20.77 -17.42 0.01
C VAL A 286 21.43 -16.86 -1.25
N SER A 287 21.60 -15.54 -1.28
CA SER A 287 22.49 -14.86 -2.22
C SER A 287 23.83 -14.65 -1.52
N ASP A 288 24.87 -15.32 -2.02
CA ASP A 288 26.26 -15.20 -1.61
C ASP A 288 27.00 -14.04 -2.30
N GLY A 289 26.24 -13.06 -2.80
CA GLY A 289 26.75 -11.75 -3.21
C GLY A 289 27.51 -11.73 -4.55
N ASN A 290 27.65 -12.87 -5.23
CA ASN A 290 28.29 -12.95 -6.55
C ASN A 290 27.51 -13.81 -7.56
N CYS A 291 26.48 -14.55 -7.15
CA CYS A 291 25.62 -15.35 -8.01
C CYS A 291 24.17 -15.29 -7.50
N ALA A 292 23.19 -15.19 -8.40
CA ALA A 292 21.80 -15.46 -8.06
C ALA A 292 21.60 -16.98 -8.11
N ILE A 293 21.64 -17.65 -6.95
CA ILE A 293 21.33 -19.07 -6.86
C ILE A 293 19.81 -19.22 -6.67
N PHE A 294 19.13 -19.71 -7.69
CA PHE A 294 17.76 -20.22 -7.55
C PHE A 294 17.86 -21.67 -7.09
N SER A 295 17.69 -21.88 -5.79
CA SER A 295 17.59 -23.23 -5.23
C SER A 295 16.14 -23.48 -4.85
N SER A 296 15.48 -24.35 -5.59
CA SER A 296 14.20 -24.95 -5.17
C SER A 296 14.48 -26.31 -4.51
N GLU A 297 13.54 -26.84 -3.73
CA GLU A 297 13.62 -28.20 -3.16
C GLU A 297 13.79 -29.32 -4.22
N TYR A 298 13.67 -28.98 -5.52
CA TYR A 298 13.78 -29.91 -6.65
C TYR A 298 15.03 -29.72 -7.52
N GLY A 299 15.97 -28.87 -7.12
CA GLY A 299 17.27 -28.71 -7.79
C GLY A 299 17.73 -27.27 -7.90
N SER A 300 19.05 -27.11 -8.02
CA SER A 300 19.76 -25.85 -8.15
C SER A 300 20.10 -25.59 -9.62
N VAL A 301 19.77 -24.41 -10.14
CA VAL A 301 20.27 -23.95 -11.44
C VAL A 301 21.25 -22.80 -11.17
N SER A 302 22.54 -23.05 -11.38
CA SER A 302 23.57 -22.02 -11.34
C SER A 302 23.85 -21.55 -12.76
N SER A 303 23.61 -20.27 -13.06
CA SER A 303 24.14 -19.62 -14.26
C SER A 303 25.23 -18.66 -13.81
N CYS A 304 26.48 -19.07 -14.00
CA CYS A 304 27.65 -18.22 -13.83
C CYS A 304 28.37 -18.19 -15.19
N ASP A 305 28.62 -16.98 -15.72
CA ASP A 305 29.77 -16.79 -16.61
C ASP A 305 31.04 -16.66 -15.78
#